data_AF-A0A498FCM7-F1
#
_entry.id   AF-A0A498FCM7-F1
#
_cell.length_a   1.000
_cell.length_b   1.000
_cell.length_c   1.000
_cell.angle_alpha   90.00
_cell.angle_beta   90.00
_cell.angle_gamma   90.00
#
_symmetry.space_group_name_H-M   'P 1'
#
loop_
_entity.id
_entity.type
_entity.pdbx_description
1 polymer ?
#
loop_
_entity_poly.entity_id
_entity_poly.type
_entity_poly.pdbx_seq_one_letter_code
_entity_poly.pdbx_strand_id
1 'polypeptide(L)'
;VNFDTSYKGEAEVNRLIEQDNPLFLWFTHEMLTRELTLSNDDDALRTARAVMLAFYEYAGRDVPEWFPRRPAEQEHDAGRDRWFDLLKREDITTEDQGDRLRVSFPEEMSTDTYTYARDPPTVARVERRGRDLLIKSPAEFLDWLGEPPAGAELDGRVSEETGTETSESESSGGVFGRVRGLFS
;
A
#
# COMPACT_ATOMS: atom_id res chain seq x y z
N VAL A 1 28.74 -2.20 7.01
CA VAL A 1 30.15 -2.66 7.15
C VAL A 1 31.01 -1.43 6.97
N ASN A 2 31.79 -1.05 8.00
CA ASN A 2 32.75 0.05 7.88
C ASN A 2 34.10 -0.62 7.61
N PHE A 3 34.63 -0.46 6.39
CA PHE A 3 35.94 -0.99 6.05
C PHE A 3 37.00 -0.11 6.70
N ASP A 4 37.95 -0.73 7.39
CA ASP A 4 39.10 -0.01 7.94
C ASP A 4 39.86 0.68 6.79
N THR A 5 39.95 2.01 6.81
CA THR A 5 40.64 2.81 5.78
C THR A 5 42.15 2.77 5.93
N SER A 6 42.69 1.86 6.76
CA SER A 6 44.12 1.60 6.82
C SER A 6 44.61 0.98 5.51
N TYR A 7 45.90 1.17 5.21
CA TYR A 7 46.59 0.51 4.08
C TYR A 7 46.38 -1.02 4.05
N LYS A 8 46.18 -1.65 5.21
CA LYS A 8 45.89 -3.09 5.31
C LYS A 8 44.45 -3.41 4.89
N GLY A 9 43.49 -2.56 5.23
CA GLY A 9 42.10 -2.70 4.80
C GLY A 9 41.96 -2.50 3.29
N GLU A 10 42.65 -1.52 2.71
CA GLU A 10 42.66 -1.31 1.25
C GLU A 10 43.24 -2.53 0.50
N ALA A 11 44.35 -3.09 0.99
CA ALA A 11 44.96 -4.27 0.39
C ALA A 11 44.06 -5.52 0.46
N GLU A 12 43.32 -5.69 1.55
CA GLU A 12 42.39 -6.83 1.71
C GLU A 12 41.14 -6.67 0.83
N VAL A 13 40.61 -5.45 0.70
CA VAL A 13 39.51 -5.15 -0.23
C VAL A 13 39.93 -5.40 -1.67
N ASN A 14 41.12 -4.96 -2.08
CA ASN A 14 41.63 -5.23 -3.44
C ASN A 14 41.78 -6.73 -3.70
N ARG A 15 42.29 -7.50 -2.74
CA ARG A 15 42.36 -8.95 -2.85
C ARG A 15 40.97 -9.59 -3.02
N LEU A 16 39.96 -9.13 -2.26
CA LEU A 16 38.59 -9.61 -2.37
C LEU A 16 37.95 -9.27 -3.72
N ILE A 17 38.26 -8.10 -4.28
CA ILE A 17 37.78 -7.66 -5.59
C ILE A 17 38.43 -8.46 -6.73
N GLU A 18 39.73 -8.75 -6.62
CA GLU A 18 40.48 -9.53 -7.61
C GLU A 18 40.13 -11.03 -7.61
N GLN A 19 39.36 -11.49 -6.61
CA GLN A 19 38.97 -12.89 -6.52
C GLN A 19 37.86 -13.22 -7.50
N ASP A 20 38.06 -14.27 -8.30
CA ASP A 20 37.00 -14.82 -9.15
C ASP A 20 35.81 -15.25 -8.29
N ASN A 21 34.70 -14.52 -8.44
CA ASN A 21 33.45 -14.78 -7.74
C ASN A 21 32.37 -15.23 -8.72
N PRO A 22 32.19 -16.56 -8.92
CA PRO A 22 31.21 -17.08 -9.85
C PRO A 22 29.78 -17.06 -9.28
N LEU A 23 29.53 -16.40 -8.13
CA LEU A 23 28.22 -16.38 -7.48
C LEU A 23 27.12 -15.92 -8.44
N PHE A 24 27.38 -14.91 -9.26
CA PHE A 24 26.40 -14.45 -10.25
C PHE A 24 26.11 -15.51 -11.33
N LEU A 25 27.12 -16.25 -11.77
CA LEU A 25 26.95 -17.33 -12.77
C LEU A 25 26.15 -18.49 -12.18
N TRP A 26 26.45 -18.90 -10.95
CA TRP A 26 25.67 -19.91 -10.26
C TRP A 26 24.26 -19.44 -9.98
N PHE A 27 24.09 -18.19 -9.55
CA PHE A 27 22.78 -17.59 -9.29
C PHE A 27 21.90 -17.63 -10.54
N THR A 28 22.45 -17.19 -11.67
CA THR A 28 21.72 -17.17 -12.95
C THR A 28 21.45 -18.58 -13.46
N HIS A 29 22.37 -19.53 -13.31
CA HIS A 29 22.13 -20.93 -13.61
C HIS A 29 20.94 -21.48 -12.82
N GLU A 30 20.97 -21.36 -11.49
CA GLU A 30 19.89 -21.82 -10.60
C GLU A 30 18.57 -21.11 -10.85
N MET A 31 18.59 -19.82 -11.20
CA MET A 31 17.38 -19.07 -11.50
C MET A 31 16.73 -19.54 -12.81
N LEU A 32 17.53 -19.85 -13.84
CA LEU A 32 17.05 -20.26 -15.16
C LEU A 32 16.64 -21.74 -15.25
N THR A 33 17.18 -22.60 -14.39
CA THR A 33 16.84 -24.02 -14.35
C THR A 33 15.59 -24.33 -13.52
N ARG A 34 15.11 -23.37 -12.73
CA ARG A 34 13.88 -23.51 -11.95
C ARG A 34 12.64 -23.34 -12.81
N GLU A 35 11.61 -24.12 -12.50
CA GLU A 35 10.29 -23.94 -13.10
C GLU A 35 9.70 -22.58 -12.69
N LEU A 36 9.43 -21.73 -13.68
CA LEU A 36 8.71 -20.49 -13.47
C LEU A 36 7.24 -20.82 -13.22
N THR A 37 6.81 -20.69 -11.96
CA THR A 37 5.39 -20.74 -11.62
C THR A 37 4.81 -19.34 -11.81
N LEU A 38 3.80 -19.25 -12.66
CA LEU A 38 2.95 -18.05 -12.73
C LEU A 38 2.02 -18.11 -11.52
N SER A 39 2.44 -17.50 -10.41
CA SER A 39 1.58 -17.25 -9.27
C SER A 39 0.75 -15.98 -9.50
N ASN A 40 -0.46 -15.93 -8.94
CA ASN A 40 -1.28 -14.72 -8.89
C ASN A 40 -0.84 -13.78 -7.75
N ASP A 41 0.37 -13.93 -7.22
CA ASP A 41 0.90 -13.10 -6.15
C ASP A 41 1.93 -12.10 -6.68
N ASP A 42 1.97 -10.93 -6.06
CA ASP A 42 2.80 -9.80 -6.48
C ASP A 42 4.28 -9.93 -6.00
N ASP A 43 4.75 -11.13 -5.60
CA ASP A 43 6.14 -11.34 -5.16
C ASP A 43 7.08 -11.52 -6.36
N ALA A 44 7.42 -10.41 -7.00
CA ALA A 44 8.34 -10.37 -8.13
C ALA A 44 9.72 -10.96 -7.81
N LEU A 45 10.13 -10.98 -6.54
CA LEU A 45 11.43 -11.45 -6.07
C LEU A 45 11.41 -12.89 -5.52
N ARG A 46 10.28 -13.59 -5.56
CA ARG A 46 10.10 -14.95 -5.03
C ARG A 46 11.22 -15.90 -5.45
N THR A 47 11.43 -16.02 -6.76
CA THR A 47 12.42 -16.97 -7.33
C THR A 47 13.83 -16.59 -6.93
N ALA A 48 14.18 -15.30 -7.03
CA ALA A 48 15.50 -14.79 -6.65
C ALA A 48 15.80 -15.03 -5.16
N ARG A 49 14.82 -14.75 -4.28
CA ARG A 49 14.91 -15.01 -2.84
C ARG A 49 15.15 -16.49 -2.55
N ALA A 50 14.40 -17.37 -3.22
CA ALA A 50 14.55 -18.81 -3.06
C ALA A 50 15.90 -19.34 -3.56
N VAL A 51 16.51 -18.72 -4.58
CA VAL A 51 17.86 -19.08 -5.06
C VAL A 51 18.91 -18.69 -4.02
N MET A 52 18.84 -17.46 -3.49
CA MET A 52 19.77 -17.00 -2.46
C MET A 52 19.70 -17.85 -1.18
N LEU A 53 18.49 -18.21 -0.73
CA LEU A 53 18.31 -19.09 0.44
C LEU A 53 18.96 -20.46 0.21
N ALA A 54 18.80 -21.05 -0.98
CA ALA A 54 19.45 -22.31 -1.34
C ALA A 54 20.98 -22.22 -1.31
N PHE A 55 21.56 -21.07 -1.66
CA PHE A 55 23.02 -20.87 -1.54
C PHE A 55 23.51 -20.78 -0.09
N TYR A 56 22.75 -20.13 0.79
CA TYR A 56 23.08 -20.13 2.21
C TYR A 56 23.05 -21.55 2.79
N GLU A 57 22.00 -22.31 2.45
CA GLU A 57 21.87 -23.72 2.83
C GLU A 57 23.02 -24.58 2.28
N TYR A 58 23.30 -24.48 0.97
CA TYR A 58 24.40 -25.21 0.33
C TYR A 58 25.76 -24.88 0.95
N ALA A 59 26.00 -23.61 1.29
CA ALA A 59 27.24 -23.16 1.91
C ALA A 59 27.34 -23.52 3.40
N GLY A 60 26.29 -24.09 4.01
CA GLY A 60 26.22 -24.33 5.44
C GLY A 60 26.33 -23.05 6.27
N ARG A 61 25.83 -21.93 5.75
CA ARG A 61 25.90 -20.62 6.38
C ARG A 61 24.53 -20.19 6.88
N ASP A 62 24.50 -19.55 8.04
CA ASP A 62 23.29 -18.93 8.55
C ASP A 62 22.85 -17.80 7.64
N VAL A 63 21.53 -17.75 7.38
CA VAL A 63 20.91 -16.64 6.65
C VAL A 63 20.94 -15.40 7.56
N PRO A 64 21.51 -14.28 7.10
CA PRO A 64 21.57 -13.06 7.90
C PRO A 64 20.18 -12.58 8.31
N GLU A 65 20.06 -11.97 9.49
CA GLU A 65 18.80 -11.47 10.03
C GLU A 65 18.10 -10.47 9.11
N TRP A 66 18.89 -9.62 8.43
CA TRP A 66 18.38 -8.61 7.50
C TRP A 66 17.91 -9.18 6.16
N PHE A 67 18.16 -10.46 5.86
CA PHE A 67 17.79 -11.03 4.57
C PHE A 67 16.26 -11.26 4.51
N PRO A 68 15.56 -10.74 3.49
CA PRO A 68 14.10 -10.70 3.49
C PRO A 68 13.51 -12.10 3.28
N ARG A 69 12.72 -12.57 4.26
CA ARG A 69 12.03 -13.87 4.23
C ARG A 69 10.62 -13.80 3.62
N ARG A 70 10.11 -12.59 3.41
CA ARG A 70 8.79 -12.29 2.84
C ARG A 70 8.90 -11.30 1.67
N PRO A 71 7.90 -11.23 0.77
CA PRO A 71 7.83 -10.23 -0.31
C PRO A 71 8.13 -8.83 0.20
N ALA A 72 8.87 -8.05 -0.57
CA ALA A 72 9.17 -6.67 -0.18
C ALA A 72 7.88 -5.85 -0.13
N GLU A 73 6.94 -6.18 -1.02
CA GLU A 73 5.61 -5.62 -1.18
C GLU A 73 4.71 -5.88 0.04
N GLN A 74 5.00 -6.92 0.85
CA GLN A 74 4.29 -7.17 2.11
C GLN A 74 4.78 -6.27 3.26
N GLU A 75 6.05 -5.86 3.22
CA GLU A 75 6.65 -5.01 4.25
C GLU A 75 6.60 -3.52 3.87
N HIS A 76 6.64 -3.23 2.56
CA HIS A 76 6.71 -1.90 1.99
C HIS A 76 5.88 -1.83 0.69
N ASP A 77 4.65 -1.33 0.80
CA ASP A 77 3.82 -1.04 -0.38
C ASP A 77 4.17 0.35 -0.93
N ALA A 78 5.09 0.38 -1.88
CA ALA A 78 5.51 1.62 -2.53
C ALA A 78 4.36 2.31 -3.31
N GLY A 79 3.35 1.55 -3.76
CA GLY A 79 2.16 2.09 -4.40
C GLY A 79 1.31 2.86 -3.39
N ARG A 80 1.12 2.29 -2.20
CA ARG A 80 0.46 2.95 -1.08
C ARG A 80 1.17 4.23 -0.66
N ASP A 81 2.49 4.19 -0.53
CA ASP A 81 3.28 5.37 -0.17
C ASP A 81 3.14 6.49 -1.21
N ARG A 82 3.19 6.15 -2.51
CA ARG A 82 2.93 7.10 -3.60
C ARG A 82 1.54 7.71 -3.53
N TRP A 83 0.52 6.90 -3.25
CA TRP A 83 -0.85 7.38 -3.10
C TRP A 83 -1.01 8.28 -1.87
N PHE A 84 -0.38 7.93 -0.76
CA PHE A 84 -0.39 8.76 0.45
C PHE A 84 0.24 10.13 0.18
N ASP A 85 1.37 10.18 -0.53
CA ASP A 85 2.01 11.45 -0.89
C ASP A 85 1.24 12.23 -1.96
N LEU A 86 0.59 11.54 -2.91
CA LEU A 86 -0.29 12.16 -3.88
C LEU A 86 -1.44 12.91 -3.19
N LEU A 87 -2.09 12.25 -2.23
CA LEU A 87 -3.28 12.79 -1.54
C LEU A 87 -2.96 13.94 -0.58
N LYS A 88 -1.69 14.18 -0.24
CA LYS A 88 -1.25 15.38 0.50
C LYS A 88 -1.18 16.64 -0.36
N ARG A 89 -1.15 16.49 -1.69
CA ARG A 89 -0.94 17.63 -2.58
C ARG A 89 -2.20 18.46 -2.69
N GLU A 90 -2.04 19.77 -2.60
CA GLU A 90 -3.16 20.74 -2.69
C GLU A 90 -3.79 20.81 -4.09
N ASP A 91 -3.06 20.38 -5.13
CA ASP A 91 -3.53 20.36 -6.52
C ASP A 91 -4.26 19.07 -6.92
N ILE A 92 -4.39 18.12 -5.99
CA ILE A 92 -5.19 16.92 -6.13
C ILE A 92 -6.53 17.14 -5.42
N THR A 93 -7.62 16.81 -6.10
CA THR A 93 -8.97 16.96 -5.54
C THR A 93 -9.66 15.61 -5.46
N THR A 94 -10.27 15.34 -4.32
CA THR A 94 -11.04 14.13 -4.05
C THR A 94 -12.52 14.49 -3.93
N GLU A 95 -13.37 13.71 -4.58
CA GLU A 95 -14.82 13.90 -4.56
C GLU A 95 -15.46 12.55 -4.24
N ASP A 96 -16.10 12.45 -3.07
CA ASP A 96 -16.92 11.29 -2.73
C ASP A 96 -18.27 11.37 -3.44
N GLN A 97 -18.56 10.38 -4.28
CA GLN A 97 -19.81 10.23 -5.03
C GLN A 97 -20.72 9.15 -4.43
N GLY A 98 -20.41 8.67 -3.23
CA GLY A 98 -21.18 7.67 -2.48
C GLY A 98 -20.85 6.23 -2.87
N ASP A 99 -21.08 5.85 -4.14
CA ASP A 99 -20.69 4.53 -4.65
C ASP A 99 -19.26 4.49 -5.20
N ARG A 100 -18.64 5.65 -5.36
CA ARG A 100 -17.32 5.83 -5.99
C ARG A 100 -16.60 7.01 -5.37
N LEU A 101 -15.28 6.93 -5.40
CA LEU A 101 -14.39 8.03 -5.07
C LEU A 101 -13.73 8.50 -6.36
N ARG A 102 -13.87 9.78 -6.68
CA ARG A 102 -13.18 10.39 -7.82
C ARG A 102 -11.97 11.16 -7.32
N VAL A 103 -10.83 10.94 -7.97
CA VAL A 103 -9.58 11.65 -7.72
C VAL A 103 -9.20 12.37 -9.01
N SER A 104 -9.19 13.70 -8.97
CA SER A 104 -8.93 14.52 -10.16
C SER A 104 -7.53 15.11 -10.12
N PHE A 105 -6.81 14.96 -11.23
CA PHE A 105 -5.41 15.39 -11.36
C PHE A 105 -5.30 16.70 -12.14
N PRO A 106 -4.25 17.51 -11.87
CA PRO A 106 -3.91 18.64 -12.71
C PRO A 106 -3.48 18.17 -14.11
N GLU A 107 -3.58 19.05 -15.11
CA GLU A 107 -3.38 18.69 -16.53
C GLU A 107 -1.97 18.15 -16.80
N GLU A 108 -0.98 18.72 -16.10
CA GLU A 108 0.43 18.38 -16.15
C GLU A 108 0.70 16.91 -15.75
N MET A 109 -0.18 16.32 -14.93
CA MET A 109 -0.06 14.95 -14.43
C MET A 109 -0.93 13.93 -15.18
N SER A 110 -1.56 14.32 -16.29
CA SER A 110 -2.45 13.43 -17.04
C SER A 110 -1.79 12.11 -17.46
N THR A 111 -0.48 12.10 -17.70
CA THR A 111 0.28 10.87 -18.04
C THR A 111 0.56 10.01 -16.80
N ASP A 112 0.76 10.62 -15.64
CA ASP A 112 1.08 9.92 -14.38
C ASP A 112 -0.12 9.13 -13.84
N THR A 113 -1.34 9.51 -14.22
CA THR A 113 -2.58 8.79 -13.85
C THR A 113 -2.51 7.29 -14.13
N TYR A 114 -1.75 6.87 -15.14
CA TYR A 114 -1.58 5.46 -15.47
C TYR A 114 -0.81 4.68 -14.39
N THR A 115 0.18 5.31 -13.78
CA THR A 115 0.95 4.73 -12.67
C THR A 115 0.05 4.57 -11.46
N TYR A 116 -0.62 5.66 -11.04
CA TYR A 116 -1.51 5.64 -9.88
C TYR A 116 -2.72 4.71 -10.05
N ALA A 117 -3.23 4.53 -11.28
CA ALA A 117 -4.33 3.59 -11.54
C ALA A 117 -3.96 2.11 -11.29
N ARG A 118 -2.67 1.78 -11.26
CA ARG A 118 -2.16 0.41 -11.12
C ARG A 118 -1.68 0.06 -9.72
N ASP A 119 -1.48 1.07 -8.89
CA ASP A 119 -0.93 0.90 -7.55
C ASP A 119 -1.91 0.18 -6.60
N PRO A 120 -3.22 0.50 -6.58
CA PRO A 120 -4.14 -0.16 -5.66
C PRO A 120 -4.47 -1.60 -6.09
N PRO A 121 -4.88 -2.47 -5.13
CA PRO A 121 -5.33 -3.81 -5.42
C PRO A 121 -6.47 -3.84 -6.43
N THR A 122 -6.53 -4.90 -7.25
CA THR A 122 -7.56 -5.03 -8.31
C THR A 122 -8.99 -4.95 -7.75
N VAL A 123 -9.20 -5.33 -6.48
CA VAL A 123 -10.49 -5.25 -5.78
C VAL A 123 -11.00 -3.81 -5.59
N ALA A 124 -10.10 -2.81 -5.54
CA ALA A 124 -10.46 -1.38 -5.50
C ALA A 124 -11.10 -0.89 -6.81
N ARG A 125 -10.93 -1.64 -7.91
CA ARG A 125 -11.56 -1.40 -9.21
C ARG A 125 -11.37 0.03 -9.72
N VAL A 126 -10.12 0.47 -9.73
CA VAL A 126 -9.73 1.80 -10.21
C VAL A 126 -9.86 1.88 -11.73
N GLU A 127 -10.53 2.91 -12.22
CA GLU A 127 -10.73 3.17 -13.65
C GLU A 127 -10.26 4.58 -14.01
N ARG A 128 -9.46 4.69 -15.08
CA ARG A 128 -9.04 6.00 -15.60
C ARG A 128 -10.11 6.63 -16.48
N ARG A 129 -10.44 7.90 -16.21
CA ARG A 129 -11.36 8.73 -16.99
C ARG A 129 -10.70 10.07 -17.32
N GLY A 130 -10.02 10.11 -18.47
CA GLY A 130 -9.24 11.28 -18.86
C GLY A 130 -8.09 11.53 -17.90
N ARG A 131 -8.13 12.67 -17.19
CA ARG A 131 -7.17 13.02 -16.13
C ARG A 131 -7.60 12.57 -14.73
N ASP A 132 -8.76 11.93 -14.61
CA ASP A 132 -9.29 11.51 -13.31
C ASP A 132 -9.15 10.01 -13.12
N LEU A 133 -9.06 9.58 -11.86
CA LEU A 133 -9.20 8.21 -11.44
C LEU A 133 -10.52 8.03 -10.70
N LEU A 134 -11.26 7.01 -11.09
CA LEU A 134 -12.53 6.63 -10.48
C LEU A 134 -12.38 5.30 -9.76
N ILE A 135 -12.41 5.35 -8.44
CA ILE A 135 -12.32 4.19 -7.56
C ILE A 135 -13.74 3.68 -7.32
N LYS A 136 -14.09 2.53 -7.91
CA LYS A 136 -15.45 1.96 -7.82
C LYS A 136 -15.73 1.18 -6.54
N SER A 137 -14.69 0.93 -5.75
CA SER A 137 -14.83 0.25 -4.47
C SER A 137 -14.03 1.03 -3.42
N PRO A 138 -14.55 2.18 -2.94
CA PRO A 138 -13.83 3.05 -2.01
C PRO A 138 -13.43 2.34 -0.71
N ALA A 139 -14.27 1.44 -0.19
CA ALA A 139 -13.96 0.68 1.03
C ALA A 139 -12.70 -0.18 0.89
N GLU A 140 -12.58 -0.92 -0.23
CA GLU A 140 -11.39 -1.74 -0.51
C GLU A 140 -10.14 -0.88 -0.74
N PHE A 141 -10.31 0.29 -1.35
CA PHE A 141 -9.22 1.24 -1.54
C PHE A 141 -8.74 1.84 -0.21
N LEU A 142 -9.66 2.22 0.69
CA LEU A 142 -9.32 2.78 2.00
C LEU A 142 -8.71 1.72 2.92
N ASP A 143 -9.20 0.49 2.89
CA ASP A 143 -8.60 -0.63 3.65
C ASP A 143 -7.14 -0.85 3.22
N TRP A 144 -6.88 -0.83 1.92
CA TRP A 144 -5.53 -0.91 1.38
C TRP A 144 -4.66 0.31 1.72
N LEU A 145 -5.20 1.53 1.56
CA LEU A 145 -4.50 2.78 1.82
C LEU A 145 -4.14 2.93 3.30
N GLY A 146 -4.97 2.39 4.19
CA GLY A 146 -4.87 2.58 5.62
C GLY A 146 -5.40 3.96 6.06
N GLU A 147 -4.75 4.54 7.07
CA GLU A 147 -5.12 5.87 7.55
C GLU A 147 -4.72 6.93 6.49
N PRO A 148 -5.68 7.72 5.96
CA PRO A 148 -5.39 8.71 4.94
C PRO A 148 -4.63 9.92 5.51
N PRO A 149 -3.89 10.68 4.66
CA PRO A 149 -3.22 11.87 5.14
C PRO A 149 -4.23 12.92 5.62
N ALA A 150 -3.87 13.66 6.67
CA ALA A 150 -4.72 14.71 7.22
C ALA A 150 -5.09 15.75 6.15
N GLY A 151 -6.39 16.03 6.02
CA GLY A 151 -6.93 16.97 5.03
C GLY A 151 -7.37 16.33 3.70
N ALA A 152 -7.12 15.04 3.48
CA ALA A 152 -7.71 14.33 2.35
C ALA A 152 -9.15 13.92 2.69
N GLU A 153 -10.12 14.55 2.02
CA GLU A 153 -11.54 14.22 2.15
C GLU A 153 -11.85 12.98 1.31
N LEU A 154 -11.69 11.79 1.89
CA LEU A 154 -11.85 10.49 1.22
C LEU A 154 -13.06 9.68 1.69
N ASP A 155 -13.72 10.11 2.75
CA ASP A 155 -14.89 9.47 3.32
C ASP A 155 -15.92 10.56 3.66
N GLY A 156 -17.07 10.54 2.99
CA GLY A 156 -18.23 11.35 3.35
C GLY A 156 -18.87 10.95 4.69
N ARG A 157 -18.17 10.18 5.53
CA ARG A 157 -18.64 9.73 6.84
C ARG A 157 -17.77 10.14 8.03
N VAL A 158 -17.34 11.40 8.14
CA VAL A 158 -17.23 11.96 9.51
C VAL A 158 -17.52 13.45 9.54
N SER A 159 -18.70 13.80 10.06
CA SER A 159 -18.92 14.80 11.12
C SER A 159 -20.40 14.78 11.52
N GLU A 160 -20.80 13.84 12.39
CA GLU A 160 -21.90 14.16 13.31
C GLU A 160 -21.41 15.31 14.17
N GLU A 161 -21.82 16.52 13.83
CA GLU A 161 -21.78 17.65 14.75
C GLU A 161 -22.45 17.20 16.04
N THR A 162 -21.67 17.08 17.11
CA THR A 162 -22.19 16.97 18.48
C THR A 162 -22.75 18.34 18.86
N GLY A 163 -23.84 18.73 18.20
CA GLY A 163 -24.64 19.90 18.48
C GLY A 163 -25.53 19.61 19.67
N THR A 164 -24.97 19.84 20.86
CA THR A 164 -25.63 19.95 22.16
C THR A 164 -27.11 20.36 22.05
N GLU A 165 -28.01 19.41 22.31
CA GLU A 165 -29.40 19.70 22.61
C GLU A 165 -29.46 20.43 23.96
N THR A 166 -29.74 21.73 23.95
CA THR A 166 -30.39 22.40 25.09
C THR A 166 -31.29 23.50 24.55
N SER A 167 -32.58 23.20 24.47
CA SER A 167 -33.63 24.22 24.52
C SER A 167 -34.83 23.62 25.23
N GLU A 168 -34.85 23.86 26.54
CA GLU A 168 -36.06 23.86 27.34
C GLU A 168 -37.06 24.84 26.71
N SER A 169 -38.26 24.37 26.41
CA SER A 169 -39.45 25.22 26.51
C SER A 169 -40.63 24.35 26.92
N GLU A 170 -41.06 24.59 28.15
CA GLU A 170 -42.32 24.11 28.70
C GLU A 170 -43.48 24.66 27.86
N SER A 171 -44.47 23.82 27.56
CA SER A 171 -45.85 24.28 27.51
C SER A 171 -46.80 23.19 27.99
N SER A 172 -47.51 23.52 29.05
CA SER A 172 -48.53 22.75 29.73
C SER A 172 -49.81 22.60 28.89
N GLY A 173 -50.49 21.45 28.97
CA GLY A 173 -51.91 21.41 28.61
C GLY A 173 -52.54 20.05 28.32
N GLY A 174 -52.81 19.25 29.36
CA GLY A 174 -54.16 18.68 29.53
C GLY A 174 -54.55 17.33 28.88
N VAL A 175 -54.82 16.38 29.77
CA VAL A 175 -56.00 15.47 29.83
C VAL A 175 -55.96 14.13 29.07
N PHE A 176 -55.75 13.08 29.88
CA PHE A 176 -56.39 11.74 29.93
C PHE A 176 -57.14 11.19 28.71
N GLY A 177 -56.76 9.98 28.28
CA GLY A 177 -57.56 9.21 27.32
C GLY A 177 -57.14 7.77 27.00
N ARG A 178 -57.19 6.88 28.00
CA ARG A 178 -57.59 5.45 27.93
C ARG A 178 -56.80 4.44 27.05
N VAL A 179 -56.26 3.45 27.77
CA VAL A 179 -55.76 2.14 27.33
C VAL A 179 -56.86 1.29 26.64
N ARG A 180 -56.52 0.65 25.52
CA ARG A 180 -56.94 -0.73 25.18
C ARG A 180 -56.15 -1.27 23.99
N GLY A 181 -55.37 -2.34 24.21
CA GLY A 181 -54.86 -3.18 23.13
C GLY A 181 -55.91 -4.16 22.60
N LEU A 182 -55.63 -4.78 21.45
CA LEU A 182 -55.70 -6.23 21.21
C LEU A 182 -55.36 -6.54 19.75
N PHE A 183 -54.50 -7.54 19.60
CA PHE A 183 -54.29 -8.47 18.49
C PHE A 183 -55.48 -8.60 17.52
N SER A 184 -55.24 -8.55 16.20
CA SER A 184 -54.88 -9.69 15.35
C SER A 184 -54.54 -9.23 13.93
#